data_AF-A0A952T5N5-F1
#
_entry.id   AF-A0A952T5N5-F1
#
_cell.length_a   1.000
_cell.length_b   1.000
_cell.length_c   1.000
_cell.angle_alpha   90.00
_cell.angle_beta   90.00
_cell.angle_gamma   90.00
#
_symmetry.space_group_name_H-M   'P 1'
#
loop_
_entity.id
_entity.type
_entity.pdbx_description
1 polymer ?
#
loop_
_entity_poly.entity_id
_entity_poly.type
_entity_poly.pdbx_seq_one_letter_code
_entity_poly.pdbx_strand_id
1 'polypeptide(L)'
;MKMRSIFLLLFSLVCFWSSAQSSRYTFVFLNTRTDKAELPKEEVDKLMQGHMANITRLATEGKLIVAGPFDGGGGIFILNTTSIDEANTWLSTDPGIQANRWKLDVLPYQPRIGGVCVAKEPYEMVTYNFIRFRSNIHKETVGDYPVLLKRHDEYLKQLAKNGNVITEGIFDDQEGGILITKGDIQPEVFENDPAVKGGTLLFEIKKLWVAKGAFCEQ
;
A
#
# COMPACT_ATOMS: atom_id res chain seq x y z
N MET A 1 -35.12 65.17 17.22
CA MET A 1 -34.09 64.27 17.75
C MET A 1 -34.16 62.96 16.97
N LYS A 2 -33.27 62.74 15.98
CA LYS A 2 -33.30 61.57 15.08
C LYS A 2 -32.41 60.46 15.66
N MET A 3 -33.01 59.33 16.02
CA MET A 3 -32.33 58.14 16.52
C MET A 3 -31.81 57.35 15.31
N ARG A 4 -30.48 57.27 15.15
CA ARG A 4 -29.82 56.48 14.10
C ARG A 4 -29.57 55.07 14.64
N SER A 5 -30.27 54.08 14.08
CA SER A 5 -29.93 52.66 14.26
C SER A 5 -28.58 52.37 13.61
N ILE A 6 -27.62 51.91 14.40
CA ILE A 6 -26.35 51.35 13.92
C ILE A 6 -26.53 49.82 13.91
N PHE A 7 -26.66 49.25 12.72
CA PHE A 7 -26.67 47.81 12.50
C PHE A 7 -25.20 47.36 12.40
N LEU A 8 -24.65 46.77 13.47
CA LEU A 8 -23.35 46.10 13.44
C LEU A 8 -23.51 44.75 12.74
N LEU A 9 -23.13 44.69 11.47
CA LEU A 9 -22.93 43.44 10.73
C LEU A 9 -21.66 42.76 11.28
N LEU A 10 -21.83 41.80 12.19
CA LEU A 10 -20.80 40.84 12.56
C LEU A 10 -20.57 39.92 11.36
N PHE A 11 -19.51 40.16 10.59
CA PHE A 11 -19.02 39.23 9.58
C PHE A 11 -18.27 38.12 10.32
N SER A 12 -18.96 37.05 10.70
CA SER A 12 -18.35 35.84 11.24
C SER A 12 -17.52 35.18 10.14
N LEU A 13 -16.21 35.40 10.20
CA LEU A 13 -15.22 34.70 9.38
C LEU A 13 -15.21 33.23 9.82
N VAL A 14 -16.09 32.43 9.23
CA VAL A 14 -16.05 30.97 9.37
C VAL A 14 -14.85 30.51 8.54
N CYS A 15 -13.68 30.46 9.16
CA CYS A 15 -12.57 29.69 8.62
C CYS A 15 -13.08 28.25 8.50
N PHE A 16 -13.32 27.80 7.28
CA PHE A 16 -13.44 26.38 6.99
C PHE A 16 -12.07 25.77 7.26
N TRP A 17 -11.89 25.21 8.46
CA TRP A 17 -10.78 24.32 8.74
C TRP A 17 -11.03 23.06 7.90
N SER A 18 -10.49 23.02 6.69
CA SER A 18 -10.38 21.78 5.94
C SER A 18 -9.40 20.89 6.69
N SER A 19 -9.92 20.02 7.55
CA SER A 19 -9.14 18.89 8.07
C SER A 19 -8.71 18.06 6.85
N ALA A 20 -7.41 18.01 6.57
CA ALA A 20 -6.87 17.07 5.60
C ALA A 20 -7.12 15.65 6.13
N GLN A 21 -8.21 15.02 5.70
CA GLN A 21 -8.49 13.62 5.98
C GLN A 21 -7.40 12.78 5.29
N SER A 22 -6.61 12.03 6.07
CA SER A 22 -5.62 11.11 5.49
C SER A 22 -6.34 10.02 4.68
N SER A 23 -5.92 9.81 3.44
CA SER A 23 -6.47 8.77 2.57
C SER A 23 -6.15 7.38 3.14
N ARG A 24 -7.16 6.51 3.21
CA ARG A 24 -7.06 5.13 3.67
C ARG A 24 -7.59 4.18 2.61
N TYR A 25 -6.96 3.02 2.50
CA TYR A 25 -7.23 1.99 1.50
C TYR A 25 -7.12 0.60 2.13
N THR A 26 -7.38 -0.43 1.33
CA THR A 26 -7.07 -1.81 1.69
C THR A 26 -5.99 -2.33 0.77
N PHE A 27 -4.88 -2.78 1.34
CA PHE A 27 -3.77 -3.39 0.63
C PHE A 27 -3.87 -4.90 0.71
N VAL A 28 -3.64 -5.57 -0.40
CA VAL A 28 -3.76 -7.02 -0.51
C VAL A 28 -2.47 -7.59 -1.04
N PHE A 29 -1.86 -8.50 -0.29
CA PHE A 29 -0.77 -9.33 -0.78
C PHE A 29 -1.34 -10.62 -1.38
N LEU A 30 -0.97 -10.93 -2.62
CA LEU A 30 -1.26 -12.21 -3.25
C LEU A 30 -0.01 -13.08 -3.12
N ASN A 31 0.12 -13.82 -2.02
CA ASN A 31 1.28 -14.65 -1.76
C ASN A 31 1.14 -15.99 -2.51
N THR A 32 2.11 -16.34 -3.35
CA THR A 32 2.10 -17.63 -4.06
C THR A 32 2.09 -18.78 -3.06
N ARG A 33 1.19 -19.74 -3.28
CA ARG A 33 1.10 -20.96 -2.49
C ARG A 33 2.01 -22.04 -3.04
N THR A 34 2.80 -22.65 -2.16
CA THR A 34 3.62 -23.83 -2.48
C THR A 34 2.81 -25.12 -2.47
N ASP A 35 1.66 -25.12 -1.80
CA ASP A 35 0.73 -26.25 -1.63
C ASP A 35 -0.47 -26.20 -2.60
N LYS A 36 -0.43 -25.33 -3.60
CA LYS A 36 -1.50 -25.20 -4.61
C LYS A 36 -1.58 -26.47 -5.45
N ALA A 37 -2.79 -26.89 -5.81
CA ALA A 37 -3.00 -28.03 -6.69
C ALA A 37 -2.22 -27.87 -8.01
N GLU A 38 -1.59 -28.94 -8.46
CA GLU A 38 -1.06 -28.99 -9.82
C GLU A 38 -2.22 -29.10 -10.80
N LEU A 39 -2.26 -28.21 -11.78
CA LEU A 39 -3.30 -28.14 -12.78
C LEU A 39 -2.66 -28.18 -14.17
N PRO A 40 -3.35 -28.74 -15.18
CA PRO A 40 -2.92 -28.63 -16.58
C PRO A 40 -2.69 -27.16 -16.97
N LYS A 41 -1.72 -26.93 -17.87
CA LYS A 41 -1.38 -25.58 -18.33
C LYS A 41 -2.60 -24.81 -18.85
N GLU A 42 -3.47 -25.46 -19.61
CA GLU A 42 -4.68 -24.84 -20.15
C GLU A 42 -5.63 -24.33 -19.05
N GLU A 43 -5.78 -25.08 -17.95
CA GLU A 43 -6.58 -24.64 -16.81
C GLU A 43 -5.94 -23.46 -16.08
N VAL A 44 -4.62 -23.48 -15.90
CA VAL A 44 -3.89 -22.35 -15.32
C VAL A 44 -4.03 -21.10 -16.18
N ASP A 45 -3.89 -21.23 -17.50
CA ASP A 45 -4.02 -20.12 -18.44
C ASP A 45 -5.44 -19.53 -18.40
N LYS A 46 -6.48 -20.38 -18.32
CA LYS A 46 -7.88 -19.95 -18.16
C LYS A 46 -8.12 -19.21 -16.85
N LEU A 47 -7.56 -19.69 -15.74
CA LEU A 47 -7.65 -19.01 -14.44
C LEU A 47 -6.97 -17.63 -14.50
N MET A 48 -5.78 -17.54 -15.12
CA MET A 48 -5.06 -16.28 -15.25
C MET A 48 -5.77 -15.30 -16.20
N GLN A 49 -6.40 -15.77 -17.27
CA GLN A 49 -7.24 -14.93 -18.12
C GLN A 49 -8.43 -14.36 -17.33
N GLY A 50 -9.08 -15.20 -16.51
CA GLY A 50 -10.16 -14.79 -15.62
C GLY A 50 -9.70 -13.78 -14.57
N HIS A 51 -8.52 -13.98 -13.98
CA HIS A 51 -7.87 -13.05 -13.05
C HIS A 51 -7.67 -11.67 -13.69
N MET A 52 -7.09 -11.62 -14.90
CA MET A 52 -6.88 -10.36 -15.62
C MET A 52 -8.20 -9.66 -15.96
N ALA A 53 -9.20 -10.40 -16.44
CA ALA A 53 -10.53 -9.85 -16.70
C ALA A 53 -11.18 -9.28 -15.43
N ASN A 54 -10.99 -9.93 -14.29
CA ASN A 54 -11.47 -9.45 -13.01
C ASN A 54 -10.78 -8.16 -12.56
N ILE A 55 -9.44 -8.08 -12.71
CA ILE A 55 -8.67 -6.85 -12.45
C ILE A 55 -9.21 -5.70 -13.30
N THR A 56 -9.38 -5.89 -14.62
CA THR A 56 -9.92 -4.87 -15.52
C THR A 56 -11.31 -4.41 -15.10
N ARG A 57 -12.20 -5.36 -14.74
CA ARG A 57 -13.55 -5.03 -14.28
C ARG A 57 -13.52 -4.21 -12.99
N LEU A 58 -12.76 -4.64 -11.98
CA LEU A 58 -12.67 -3.93 -10.69
C LEU A 58 -12.01 -2.56 -10.82
N ALA A 59 -11.04 -2.41 -11.74
CA ALA A 59 -10.45 -1.12 -12.06
C ALA A 59 -11.46 -0.16 -12.70
N THR A 60 -12.22 -0.63 -13.70
CA THR A 60 -13.30 0.15 -14.34
C THR A 60 -14.41 0.54 -13.35
N GLU A 61 -14.71 -0.32 -12.37
CA GLU A 61 -15.66 -0.04 -11.29
C GLU A 61 -15.10 0.93 -10.22
N GLY A 62 -13.83 1.35 -10.32
CA GLY A 62 -13.17 2.23 -9.35
C GLY A 62 -12.86 1.55 -8.00
N LYS A 63 -12.93 0.22 -7.94
CA LYS A 63 -12.74 -0.60 -6.76
C LYS A 63 -11.28 -0.99 -6.55
N LEU A 64 -10.56 -1.23 -7.64
CA LEU A 64 -9.13 -1.53 -7.64
C LEU A 64 -8.38 -0.34 -8.22
N ILE A 65 -7.42 0.21 -7.47
CA ILE A 65 -6.63 1.38 -7.88
C ILE A 65 -5.28 0.96 -8.44
N VAL A 66 -4.63 0.00 -7.77
CA VAL A 66 -3.31 -0.49 -8.14
C VAL A 66 -3.34 -2.01 -8.21
N ALA A 67 -2.78 -2.57 -9.28
CA ALA A 67 -2.43 -3.98 -9.39
C ALA A 67 -1.05 -4.11 -10.01
N GLY A 68 -0.25 -5.04 -9.48
CA GLY A 68 1.07 -5.32 -10.03
C GLY A 68 1.63 -6.64 -9.53
N PRO A 69 2.16 -7.50 -10.42
CA PRO A 69 2.86 -8.71 -9.99
C PRO A 69 4.23 -8.39 -9.42
N PHE A 70 4.70 -9.26 -8.53
CA PHE A 70 6.12 -9.32 -8.16
C PHE A 70 6.89 -10.21 -9.13
N ASP A 71 8.16 -9.89 -9.36
CA ASP A 71 9.09 -10.84 -9.98
C ASP A 71 9.19 -12.10 -9.10
N GLY A 72 9.15 -13.27 -9.73
CA GLY A 72 9.15 -14.56 -9.01
C GLY A 72 7.77 -15.00 -8.50
N GLY A 73 6.71 -14.20 -8.74
CA GLY A 73 5.32 -14.60 -8.54
C GLY A 73 4.64 -13.93 -7.35
N GLY A 74 3.30 -14.04 -7.34
CA GLY A 74 2.47 -13.26 -6.45
C GLY A 74 2.36 -11.80 -6.91
N GLY A 75 1.85 -10.93 -6.05
CA GLY A 75 1.68 -9.52 -6.38
C GLY A 75 0.94 -8.76 -5.30
N ILE A 76 0.50 -7.55 -5.67
CA ILE A 76 -0.28 -6.68 -4.80
C ILE A 76 -1.54 -6.20 -5.49
N PHE A 77 -2.57 -5.92 -4.67
CA PHE A 77 -3.64 -5.00 -5.01
C PHE A 77 -3.72 -3.87 -3.99
N ILE A 78 -4.17 -2.69 -4.42
CA ILE A 78 -4.67 -1.64 -3.54
C ILE A 78 -6.11 -1.32 -3.94
N LEU A 79 -7.03 -1.56 -3.02
CA LEU A 79 -8.47 -1.42 -3.20
C LEU A 79 -8.96 -0.10 -2.60
N ASN A 80 -9.94 0.52 -3.26
CA ASN A 80 -10.57 1.77 -2.86
C ASN A 80 -11.66 1.55 -1.80
N THR A 81 -11.29 0.92 -0.69
CA THR A 81 -12.17 0.72 0.46
C THR A 81 -11.34 0.70 1.73
N THR A 82 -11.98 1.04 2.85
CA THR A 82 -11.42 0.84 4.20
C THR A 82 -12.06 -0.35 4.92
N SER A 83 -13.00 -1.03 4.28
CA SER A 83 -13.70 -2.20 4.84
C SER A 83 -13.03 -3.48 4.34
N ILE A 84 -12.56 -4.29 5.29
CA ILE A 84 -11.98 -5.60 4.99
C ILE A 84 -13.04 -6.56 4.43
N ASP A 85 -14.28 -6.50 4.92
CA ASP A 85 -15.38 -7.33 4.43
C ASP A 85 -15.75 -7.00 2.98
N GLU A 86 -15.76 -5.70 2.65
CA GLU A 86 -16.01 -5.27 1.27
C GLU A 86 -14.86 -5.68 0.34
N ALA A 87 -13.61 -5.49 0.78
CA ALA A 87 -12.44 -5.96 0.05
C ALA A 87 -12.51 -7.46 -0.23
N ASN A 88 -12.82 -8.27 0.78
CA ASN A 88 -12.97 -9.73 0.63
C ASN A 88 -14.09 -10.10 -0.34
N THR A 89 -15.21 -9.36 -0.32
CA THR A 89 -16.31 -9.54 -1.27
C THR A 89 -15.81 -9.32 -2.71
N TRP A 90 -15.08 -8.22 -2.97
CA TRP A 90 -14.52 -7.96 -4.29
C TRP A 90 -13.48 -9.00 -4.71
N LEU A 91 -12.57 -9.37 -3.81
CA LEU A 91 -11.52 -10.38 -4.07
C LEU A 91 -12.10 -11.76 -4.38
N SER A 92 -13.20 -12.15 -3.72
CA SER A 92 -13.86 -13.44 -3.94
C SER A 92 -14.43 -13.64 -5.35
N THR A 93 -14.51 -12.58 -6.16
CA THR A 93 -14.96 -12.66 -7.56
C THR A 93 -13.87 -13.11 -8.52
N ASP A 94 -12.62 -13.22 -8.07
CA ASP A 94 -11.48 -13.59 -8.88
C ASP A 94 -11.34 -15.13 -9.02
N PRO A 95 -11.37 -15.69 -10.24
CA PRO A 95 -11.26 -17.14 -10.44
C PRO A 95 -9.96 -17.75 -9.89
N GLY A 96 -8.84 -17.03 -9.96
CA GLY A 96 -7.56 -17.51 -9.43
C GLY A 96 -7.53 -17.51 -7.89
N ILE A 97 -8.22 -16.56 -7.25
CA ILE A 97 -8.42 -16.57 -5.79
C ILE A 97 -9.33 -17.74 -5.39
N GLN A 98 -10.46 -17.93 -6.08
CA GLN A 98 -11.38 -19.05 -5.84
C GLN A 98 -10.69 -20.42 -5.99
N ALA A 99 -9.79 -20.54 -6.97
CA ALA A 99 -8.97 -21.73 -7.20
C ALA A 99 -7.79 -21.87 -6.23
N ASN A 100 -7.73 -21.07 -5.15
CA ASN A 100 -6.69 -21.10 -4.12
C ASN A 100 -5.27 -21.02 -4.70
N ARG A 101 -5.05 -20.20 -5.74
CA ARG A 101 -3.70 -20.02 -6.32
C ARG A 101 -2.79 -19.18 -5.42
N TRP A 102 -3.39 -18.32 -4.58
CA TRP A 102 -2.70 -17.43 -3.65
C TRP A 102 -3.26 -17.53 -2.23
N LYS A 103 -2.41 -17.22 -1.24
CA LYS A 103 -2.80 -16.88 0.12
C LYS A 103 -2.86 -15.36 0.21
N LEU A 104 -4.00 -14.84 0.65
CA LEU A 104 -4.20 -13.40 0.75
C LEU A 104 -3.87 -12.89 2.14
N ASP A 105 -3.09 -11.82 2.23
CA ASP A 105 -3.02 -10.96 3.42
C ASP A 105 -3.74 -9.66 3.06
N VAL A 106 -4.84 -9.34 3.76
CA VAL A 106 -5.71 -8.18 3.47
C VAL A 106 -5.62 -7.22 4.64
N LEU A 107 -5.04 -6.03 4.43
CA LEU A 107 -4.62 -5.13 5.49
C LEU A 107 -5.12 -3.70 5.26
N PRO A 108 -5.62 -2.99 6.30
CA PRO A 108 -5.84 -1.55 6.21
C PRO A 108 -4.53 -0.84 5.92
N TYR A 109 -4.53 0.09 4.97
CA TYR A 109 -3.33 0.76 4.47
C TYR A 109 -3.47 2.27 4.47
N GLN A 110 -2.43 2.93 4.95
CA GLN A 110 -2.32 4.38 4.95
C GLN A 110 -0.95 4.82 4.37
N PRO A 111 -0.92 5.45 3.19
CA PRO A 111 0.28 6.13 2.73
C PRO A 111 0.57 7.34 3.63
N ARG A 112 1.85 7.52 3.98
CA ARG A 112 2.36 8.70 4.72
C ARG A 112 3.27 9.57 3.85
N ILE A 113 3.90 8.97 2.84
CA ILE A 113 4.68 9.66 1.80
C ILE A 113 4.17 9.19 0.43
N GLY A 114 4.05 10.12 -0.52
CA GLY A 114 3.43 9.86 -1.82
C GLY A 114 1.93 9.64 -1.68
N GLY A 115 1.37 8.73 -2.48
CA GLY A 115 -0.04 8.38 -2.39
C GLY A 115 -0.39 7.12 -3.16
N VAL A 116 -1.68 6.96 -3.44
CA VAL A 116 -2.21 5.93 -4.33
C VAL A 116 -3.06 6.65 -5.37
N CYS A 117 -2.71 6.50 -6.64
CA CYS A 117 -3.34 7.20 -7.74
C CYS A 117 -3.78 6.22 -8.83
N VAL A 118 -4.91 6.52 -9.46
CA VAL A 118 -5.32 5.81 -10.67
C VAL A 118 -4.37 6.21 -11.79
N ALA A 119 -3.60 5.25 -12.31
CA ALA A 119 -2.72 5.48 -13.45
C ALA A 119 -3.55 5.88 -14.69
N LYS A 120 -2.97 6.67 -15.60
CA LYS A 120 -3.66 7.16 -16.79
C LYS A 120 -3.41 6.24 -17.99
N GLU A 121 -4.43 6.06 -18.82
CA GLU A 121 -4.32 5.35 -20.09
C GLU A 121 -3.76 6.27 -21.20
N PRO A 122 -2.95 5.73 -22.15
CA PRO A 122 -2.42 4.37 -22.17
C PRO A 122 -1.37 4.14 -21.07
N TYR A 123 -1.40 2.98 -20.41
CA TYR A 123 -0.50 2.68 -19.30
C TYR A 123 0.95 2.50 -19.77
N GLU A 124 1.87 3.26 -19.17
CA GLU A 124 3.30 2.95 -19.17
C GLU A 124 3.61 2.05 -17.97
N MET A 125 4.27 0.92 -18.19
CA MET A 125 4.63 -0.01 -17.11
C MET A 125 6.07 0.23 -16.66
N VAL A 126 6.29 0.17 -15.35
CA VAL A 126 7.58 0.40 -14.70
C VAL A 126 7.85 -0.65 -13.65
N THR A 127 9.13 -0.87 -13.35
CA THR A 127 9.55 -1.76 -12.25
C THR A 127 10.15 -0.93 -11.12
N TYR A 128 9.61 -1.09 -9.93
CA TYR A 128 10.10 -0.48 -8.69
C TYR A 128 10.66 -1.53 -7.73
N ASN A 129 11.50 -1.10 -6.79
CA ASN A 129 11.79 -1.92 -5.63
C ASN A 129 10.65 -1.76 -4.64
N PHE A 130 10.09 -2.88 -4.22
CA PHE A 130 9.09 -2.97 -3.18
C PHE A 130 9.73 -3.56 -1.94
N ILE A 131 9.74 -2.80 -0.85
CA ILE A 131 10.28 -3.22 0.43
C ILE A 131 9.12 -3.38 1.40
N ARG A 132 9.02 -4.56 2.00
CA ARG A 132 8.00 -4.88 2.99
C ARG A 132 8.68 -5.05 4.34
N PHE A 133 8.29 -4.24 5.31
CA PHE A 133 8.67 -4.38 6.70
C PHE A 133 7.59 -5.15 7.44
N ARG A 134 7.98 -6.16 8.23
CA ARG A 134 7.08 -6.94 9.08
C ARG A 134 7.55 -6.87 10.52
N SER A 135 6.61 -6.71 11.45
CA SER A 135 6.92 -6.72 12.87
C SER A 135 7.42 -8.09 13.32
N ASN A 136 8.44 -8.06 14.16
CA ASN A 136 9.04 -9.23 14.78
C ASN A 136 9.14 -9.00 16.29
N ILE A 137 7.99 -8.91 16.92
CA ILE A 137 7.88 -8.57 18.33
C ILE A 137 7.81 -9.86 19.14
N HIS A 138 8.77 -10.03 20.04
CA HIS A 138 8.85 -11.15 20.97
C HIS A 138 9.09 -10.60 22.39
N LYS A 139 9.03 -11.48 23.39
CA LYS A 139 9.05 -11.07 24.81
C LYS A 139 10.28 -10.23 25.16
N GLU A 140 11.39 -10.50 24.50
CA GLU A 140 12.68 -9.87 24.70
C GLU A 140 12.78 -8.49 24.05
N THR A 141 11.98 -8.22 23.01
CA THR A 141 12.06 -6.99 22.19
C THR A 141 10.84 -6.06 22.33
N VAL A 142 9.76 -6.52 22.98
CA VAL A 142 8.52 -5.75 23.13
C VAL A 142 8.71 -4.42 23.86
N GLY A 143 9.66 -4.35 24.81
CA GLY A 143 9.96 -3.12 25.54
C GLY A 143 10.64 -2.06 24.66
N ASP A 144 11.45 -2.50 23.70
CA ASP A 144 12.21 -1.63 22.80
C ASP A 144 11.40 -1.21 21.57
N TYR A 145 10.36 -1.98 21.21
CA TYR A 145 9.56 -1.80 20.01
C TYR A 145 9.08 -0.35 19.78
N PRO A 146 8.46 0.36 20.75
CA PRO A 146 7.97 1.72 20.50
C PRO A 146 9.10 2.72 20.18
N VAL A 147 10.25 2.57 20.84
CA VAL A 147 11.41 3.46 20.64
C VAL A 147 12.06 3.17 19.29
N LEU A 148 12.24 1.89 18.96
CA LEU A 148 12.84 1.49 17.69
C LEU A 148 11.94 1.81 16.50
N LEU A 149 10.62 1.63 16.62
CA LEU A 149 9.67 2.02 15.58
C LEU A 149 9.69 3.52 15.30
N LYS A 150 9.80 4.35 16.35
CA LYS A 150 9.97 5.81 16.16
C LYS A 150 11.26 6.14 15.39
N ARG A 151 12.36 5.46 15.71
CA ARG A 151 13.64 5.66 15.01
C ARG A 151 13.60 5.16 13.57
N HIS A 152 12.88 4.08 13.30
CA HIS A 152 12.56 3.59 11.95
C HIS A 152 11.80 4.66 11.15
N ASP A 153 10.75 5.24 11.72
CA ASP A 153 9.99 6.32 11.07
C ASP A 153 10.88 7.54 10.75
N GLU A 154 11.76 7.93 11.67
CA GLU A 154 12.74 9.00 11.43
C GLU A 154 13.75 8.63 10.34
N TYR A 155 14.20 7.38 10.30
CA TYR A 155 15.12 6.86 9.28
C TYR A 155 14.49 6.88 7.89
N LEU A 156 13.27 6.36 7.72
CA LEU A 156 12.56 6.39 6.44
C LEU A 156 12.28 7.82 5.96
N LYS A 157 11.96 8.74 6.87
CA LYS A 157 11.81 10.17 6.54
C LYS A 157 13.12 10.78 6.03
N GLN A 158 14.27 10.39 6.57
CA GLN A 158 15.56 10.84 6.06
C GLN A 158 15.85 10.23 4.68
N LEU A 159 15.59 8.93 4.51
CA LEU A 159 15.77 8.25 3.24
C LEU A 159 14.91 8.88 2.13
N ALA A 160 13.68 9.28 2.44
CA ALA A 160 12.78 9.92 1.50
C ALA A 160 13.29 11.27 0.97
N LYS A 161 14.11 11.99 1.74
CA LYS A 161 14.71 13.26 1.29
C LYS A 161 15.69 13.09 0.12
N ASN A 162 16.21 11.87 -0.09
CA ASN A 162 17.15 11.59 -1.18
C ASN A 162 16.46 11.47 -2.56
N GLY A 163 15.12 11.56 -2.62
CA GLY A 163 14.35 11.63 -3.88
C GLY A 163 14.10 10.29 -4.59
N ASN A 164 14.60 9.18 -4.04
CA ASN A 164 14.40 7.84 -4.59
C ASN A 164 13.18 7.10 -4.02
N VAL A 165 12.62 7.58 -2.90
CA VAL A 165 11.38 7.05 -2.33
C VAL A 165 10.19 7.61 -3.10
N ILE A 166 9.36 6.72 -3.62
CA ILE A 166 8.12 7.05 -4.33
C ILE A 166 6.95 7.11 -3.35
N THR A 167 6.80 6.04 -2.55
CA THR A 167 5.78 6.00 -1.51
C THR A 167 6.28 5.24 -0.28
N GLU A 168 5.77 5.65 0.87
CA GLU A 168 5.92 4.96 2.15
C GLU A 168 4.55 4.93 2.79
N GLY A 169 4.19 3.80 3.37
CA GLY A 169 2.93 3.65 4.07
C GLY A 169 2.96 2.52 5.07
N ILE A 170 2.01 2.59 5.99
CA ILE A 170 1.91 1.68 7.13
C ILE A 170 0.63 0.86 7.04
N PHE A 171 0.66 -0.28 7.72
CA PHE A 171 -0.53 -1.06 8.03
C PHE A 171 -0.89 -0.90 9.51
N ASP A 172 -2.16 -1.11 9.82
CA ASP A 172 -2.65 -1.08 11.21
C ASP A 172 -2.11 -2.28 12.02
N ASP A 173 -2.44 -2.32 13.32
CA ASP A 173 -2.23 -3.47 14.21
C ASP A 173 -0.78 -4.01 14.27
N GLN A 174 0.20 -3.12 14.12
CA GLN A 174 1.62 -3.47 14.12
C GLN A 174 1.98 -4.46 13.01
N GLU A 175 1.28 -4.43 11.88
CA GLU A 175 1.60 -5.26 10.70
C GLU A 175 2.77 -4.69 9.88
N GLY A 176 3.48 -3.69 10.40
CA GLY A 176 4.61 -3.03 9.74
C GLY A 176 4.17 -2.07 8.64
N GLY A 177 4.89 -2.06 7.52
CA GLY A 177 4.63 -1.14 6.41
C GLY A 177 5.34 -1.52 5.13
N ILE A 178 5.28 -0.62 4.16
CA ILE A 178 5.95 -0.73 2.86
C ILE A 178 6.71 0.54 2.52
N LEU A 179 7.74 0.37 1.70
CA LEU A 179 8.45 1.43 1.02
C LEU A 179 8.62 1.04 -0.44
N ILE A 180 8.33 1.96 -1.35
CA ILE A 180 8.56 1.78 -2.79
C ILE A 180 9.61 2.78 -3.24
N THR A 181 10.62 2.29 -3.95
CA THR A 181 11.73 3.11 -4.42
C THR A 181 12.02 2.88 -5.90
N LYS A 182 12.54 3.91 -6.56
CA LYS A 182 13.10 3.84 -7.91
C LYS A 182 14.62 3.69 -7.86
N GLY A 183 15.19 3.24 -8.99
CA GLY A 183 16.62 3.06 -9.15
C GLY A 183 17.15 1.82 -8.43
N ASP A 184 18.46 1.71 -8.33
CA ASP A 184 19.10 0.62 -7.61
C ASP A 184 19.14 0.93 -6.11
N ILE A 185 18.88 -0.10 -5.31
CA ILE A 185 18.93 -0.02 -3.85
C ILE A 185 19.78 -1.17 -3.33
N GLN A 186 20.72 -0.84 -2.46
CA GLN A 186 21.58 -1.80 -1.78
C GLN A 186 20.86 -2.26 -0.49
N PRO A 187 20.72 -3.58 -0.22
CA PRO A 187 20.02 -4.08 0.97
C PRO A 187 20.52 -3.50 2.30
N GLU A 188 21.79 -3.15 2.37
CA GLU A 188 22.47 -2.54 3.51
C GLU A 188 21.78 -1.25 3.97
N VAL A 189 21.08 -0.54 3.08
CA VAL A 189 20.27 0.63 3.46
C VAL A 189 19.21 0.24 4.48
N PHE A 190 18.57 -0.92 4.33
CA PHE A 190 17.53 -1.39 5.25
C PHE A 190 18.09 -2.22 6.41
N GLU A 191 19.22 -2.89 6.21
CA GLU A 191 19.95 -3.53 7.32
C GLU A 191 20.50 -2.51 8.32
N ASN A 192 20.69 -1.25 7.89
CA ASN A 192 21.08 -0.14 8.77
C ASN A 192 19.91 0.55 9.47
N ASP A 193 18.66 0.16 9.17
CA ASP A 193 17.49 0.68 9.85
C ASP A 193 17.53 0.32 11.36
N PRO A 194 17.28 1.27 12.28
CA PRO A 194 17.35 1.02 13.72
C PRO A 194 16.45 -0.12 14.22
N ALA A 195 15.24 -0.26 13.67
CA ALA A 195 14.31 -1.29 14.09
C ALA A 195 14.63 -2.65 13.47
N VAL A 196 15.25 -2.67 12.29
CA VAL A 196 15.80 -3.90 11.69
C VAL A 196 17.03 -4.37 12.48
N LYS A 197 17.99 -3.48 12.76
CA LYS A 197 19.16 -3.79 13.60
C LYS A 197 18.79 -4.25 15.01
N GLY A 198 17.75 -3.63 15.58
CA GLY A 198 17.22 -4.02 16.88
C GLY A 198 16.37 -5.28 16.86
N GLY A 199 16.18 -5.92 15.69
CA GLY A 199 15.44 -7.19 15.56
C GLY A 199 13.93 -7.08 15.69
N THR A 200 13.40 -5.87 15.86
CA THR A 200 11.95 -5.60 16.00
C THR A 200 11.20 -5.54 14.67
N LEU A 201 11.92 -5.33 13.55
CA LEU A 201 11.39 -5.43 12.20
C LEU A 201 12.24 -6.39 11.37
N LEU A 202 11.57 -7.13 10.49
CA LEU A 202 12.19 -7.86 9.38
C LEU A 202 11.84 -7.14 8.08
N PHE A 203 12.66 -7.28 7.05
CA PHE A 203 12.35 -6.74 5.73
C PHE A 203 12.54 -7.77 4.62
N GLU A 204 11.77 -7.62 3.55
CA GLU A 204 11.97 -8.30 2.28
C GLU A 204 11.99 -7.28 1.14
N ILE A 205 12.81 -7.51 0.11
CA ILE A 205 12.86 -6.69 -1.11
C ILE A 205 12.38 -7.54 -2.27
N LYS A 206 11.43 -7.02 -3.04
CA LYS A 206 10.94 -7.60 -4.30
C LYS A 206 10.97 -6.55 -5.40
N LYS A 207 10.95 -7.00 -6.64
CA LYS A 207 10.69 -6.14 -7.80
C LYS A 207 9.19 -6.16 -8.09
N LEU A 208 8.58 -4.98 -8.16
CA LEU A 208 7.16 -4.81 -8.42
C LEU A 208 6.99 -4.19 -9.81
N TRP A 209 6.29 -4.90 -10.69
CA TRP A 209 5.94 -4.39 -12.02
C TRP A 209 4.52 -3.81 -11.96
N VAL A 210 4.37 -2.52 -12.28
CA VAL A 210 3.14 -1.76 -12.04
C VAL A 210 3.00 -0.62 -13.03
N ALA A 211 1.78 -0.10 -13.19
CA ALA A 211 1.54 1.10 -13.99
C ALA A 211 2.24 2.32 -13.35
N LYS A 212 2.93 3.11 -14.17
CA LYS A 212 3.56 4.36 -13.76
C LYS A 212 2.52 5.37 -13.31
N GLY A 213 2.81 6.08 -12.23
CA GLY A 213 1.88 7.00 -11.59
C GLY A 213 0.92 6.34 -10.60
N ALA A 214 0.99 5.01 -10.42
CA ALA A 214 0.16 4.28 -9.46
C ALA A 214 0.33 4.76 -8.01
N PHE A 215 1.48 5.39 -7.71
CA PHE A 215 1.80 5.91 -6.38
C PHE A 215 1.91 7.44 -6.35
N CYS A 216 1.22 8.10 -7.30
CA CYS A 216 1.16 9.54 -7.47
C CYS A 216 2.50 10.22 -7.80
N GLU A 217 3.51 9.46 -8.23
CA GLU A 217 4.74 10.00 -8.77
C GLU A 217 4.51 10.68 -10.13
N GLN A 218 5.25 11.78 -10.36
CA GLN A 218 5.22 12.55 -11.61
C GLN A 218 6.19 11.99 -12.64
#